data_AF-A0A0M9ANN3-F1
#
_entry.id   AF-A0A0M9ANN3-F1
#
_cell.length_a   1.000
_cell.length_b   1.000
_cell.length_c   1.000
_cell.angle_alpha   90.00
_cell.angle_beta   90.00
_cell.angle_gamma   90.00
#
_symmetry.space_group_name_H-M   'P 1'
#
loop_
_entity.id
_entity.type
_entity.pdbx_description
1 polymer ?
#
loop_
_entity_poly.entity_id
_entity_poly.type
_entity_poly.pdbx_seq_one_letter_code
_entity_poly.pdbx_strand_id
1 'polypeptide(L)'
;MSVSTVGNGRIELSTRTALLAVGDLLAIAVFVGVGEVTHGINPILNPGRFAGTLTPFYIGWLLVAGFGGLYTAAATATVRTALGRTIVGWALAVGIAQGLRSTALFPGNAALTFALVSMLVGGMLLLLWRGAIAIAK
;
A
#
# COMPACT_ATOMS: atom_id res chain seq x y z
N MET A 1 23.20 8.11 -15.46
CA MET A 1 23.15 6.85 -14.68
C MET A 1 22.23 5.89 -15.41
N SER A 2 22.68 4.68 -15.71
CA SER A 2 21.84 3.65 -16.33
C SER A 2 20.86 3.13 -15.28
N VAL A 3 19.56 3.22 -15.52
CA VAL A 3 18.53 2.69 -14.62
C VAL A 3 18.13 1.31 -15.13
N SER A 4 18.33 0.29 -14.32
CA SER A 4 17.88 -1.06 -14.64
C SER A 4 16.36 -1.16 -14.45
N THR A 5 15.65 -1.77 -15.38
CA THR A 5 14.19 -1.95 -15.29
C THR A 5 13.80 -3.42 -15.28
N VAL A 6 12.70 -3.75 -14.59
CA VAL A 6 12.11 -5.10 -14.57
C VAL A 6 10.61 -5.02 -14.88
N GLY A 7 10.00 -6.13 -15.27
CA GLY A 7 8.55 -6.21 -15.50
C GLY A 7 8.09 -5.39 -16.70
N ASN A 8 8.85 -5.45 -17.81
CA ASN A 8 8.59 -4.69 -19.02
C ASN A 8 8.57 -3.16 -18.80
N GLY A 9 9.49 -2.64 -17.98
CA GLY A 9 9.61 -1.20 -17.69
C GLY A 9 8.67 -0.68 -16.61
N ARG A 10 7.93 -1.55 -15.92
CA ARG A 10 6.97 -1.15 -14.87
C ARG A 10 7.62 -0.87 -13.52
N ILE A 11 8.85 -1.35 -13.31
CA ILE A 11 9.63 -1.11 -12.09
C ILE A 11 11.00 -0.60 -12.51
N GLU A 12 11.36 0.58 -12.02
CA GLU A 12 12.70 1.14 -12.16
C GLU A 12 13.50 0.81 -10.89
N LEU A 13 14.60 0.09 -11.02
CA LEU A 13 15.44 -0.28 -9.89
C LEU A 13 16.36 0.88 -9.54
N SER A 14 16.06 1.54 -8.41
CA SER A 14 16.86 2.62 -7.86
C SER A 14 16.69 2.69 -6.35
N THR A 15 17.63 3.35 -5.66
CA THR A 15 17.50 3.64 -4.22
C THR A 15 16.21 4.42 -3.92
N ARG A 16 15.83 5.33 -4.82
CA ARG A 16 14.59 6.11 -4.68
C ARG A 16 13.35 5.23 -4.76
N THR A 17 13.34 4.27 -5.68
CA THR A 17 12.25 3.29 -5.80
C THR A 17 12.19 2.37 -4.59
N ALA A 18 13.34 1.92 -4.08
CA ALA A 18 13.40 1.12 -2.86
C ALA A 18 12.85 1.90 -1.66
N LEU A 19 13.25 3.16 -1.49
CA LEU A 19 12.73 4.05 -0.46
C LEU A 19 11.21 4.21 -0.58
N LEU A 20 10.72 4.53 -1.78
CA LEU A 20 9.30 4.67 -2.08
C LEU A 20 8.52 3.40 -1.67
N ALA A 21 8.99 2.22 -2.08
CA ALA A 21 8.35 0.96 -1.77
C ALA A 21 8.37 0.64 -0.27
N VAL A 22 9.49 0.86 0.43
CA VAL A 22 9.57 0.65 1.88
C VAL A 22 8.60 1.57 2.62
N GLY A 23 8.53 2.86 2.24
CA GLY A 23 7.58 3.77 2.87
C GLY A 23 6.12 3.43 2.56
N ASP A 24 5.82 2.92 1.35
CA ASP A 24 4.48 2.41 1.02
C ASP A 24 4.10 1.23 1.95
N LEU A 25 5.02 0.28 2.16
CA LEU A 25 4.80 -0.86 3.06
C LEU A 25 4.65 -0.41 4.52
N LEU A 26 5.49 0.51 4.99
CA LEU A 26 5.39 1.05 6.35
C LEU A 26 4.09 1.81 6.58
N ALA A 27 3.63 2.61 5.61
CA ALA A 27 2.35 3.31 5.70
C ALA A 27 1.17 2.33 5.88
N ILE A 28 1.18 1.23 5.12
CA ILE A 28 0.16 0.18 5.23
C ILE A 28 0.29 -0.57 6.56
N ALA A 29 1.50 -0.88 7.02
CA ALA A 29 1.74 -1.50 8.32
C ALA A 29 1.23 -0.64 9.49
N VAL A 30 1.50 0.67 9.44
CA VAL A 30 1.04 1.64 10.43
C VAL A 30 -0.49 1.70 10.44
N PHE A 31 -1.12 1.80 9.26
CA PHE A 31 -2.58 1.78 9.14
C PHE A 31 -3.18 0.55 9.83
N VAL A 32 -2.70 -0.65 9.50
CA VAL A 32 -3.23 -1.90 10.05
C VAL A 32 -2.94 -2.00 11.55
N GLY A 33 -1.72 -1.69 11.97
CA GLY A 33 -1.31 -1.81 13.37
C GLY A 33 -2.06 -0.86 14.29
N VAL A 34 -2.23 0.39 13.89
CA VAL A 34 -3.07 1.36 14.63
C VAL A 34 -4.53 0.93 14.65
N GLY A 35 -5.04 0.38 13.54
CA GLY A 35 -6.38 -0.18 13.48
C GLY A 35 -6.59 -1.32 14.48
N GLU A 36 -5.64 -2.26 14.58
CA GLU A 36 -5.69 -3.34 15.56
C GLU A 36 -5.69 -2.82 17.00
N VAL A 37 -4.80 -1.88 17.32
CA VAL A 37 -4.76 -1.24 18.65
C VAL A 37 -6.09 -0.57 18.99
N THR A 38 -6.71 0.13 18.01
CA THR A 38 -8.03 0.76 18.18
C THR A 38 -9.13 -0.26 18.46
N HIS A 39 -8.97 -1.50 18.02
CA HIS A 39 -9.87 -2.62 18.30
C HIS A 39 -9.43 -3.47 19.52
N GLY A 40 -8.53 -2.97 20.37
CA GLY A 40 -8.09 -3.64 21.59
C GLY A 40 -7.14 -4.81 21.36
N ILE A 41 -6.53 -4.90 20.18
CA ILE A 41 -5.60 -5.97 19.79
C ILE A 41 -4.19 -5.40 19.81
N ASN A 42 -3.32 -5.98 20.62
CA ASN A 42 -1.90 -5.60 20.61
C ASN A 42 -1.17 -6.38 19.49
N PRO A 43 -0.64 -5.73 18.44
CA PRO A 43 0.00 -6.41 17.31
C PRO A 43 1.33 -7.07 17.67
N ILE A 44 2.01 -6.57 18.71
CA ILE A 44 3.27 -7.16 19.22
C ILE A 44 2.98 -8.48 19.95
N LEU A 45 1.89 -8.51 20.72
CA LEU A 45 1.48 -9.71 21.45
C LEU A 45 0.68 -10.69 20.56
N ASN A 46 0.17 -10.25 19.41
CA ASN A 46 -0.61 -11.06 18.48
C ASN A 46 -0.02 -10.99 17.04
N PRO A 47 1.26 -11.33 16.84
CA PRO A 47 1.94 -11.10 15.56
C PRO A 47 1.33 -11.90 14.40
N GLY A 48 0.79 -13.09 14.65
CA GLY A 48 0.11 -13.89 13.64
C GLY A 48 -1.20 -13.25 13.16
N ARG A 49 -1.96 -12.64 14.08
CA ARG A 49 -3.18 -11.91 13.74
C ARG A 49 -2.85 -10.65 12.94
N PHE A 50 -1.87 -9.88 13.41
CA PHE A 50 -1.38 -8.70 12.71
C PHE A 50 -0.91 -9.02 11.29
N ALA A 51 -0.05 -10.04 11.14
CA ALA A 51 0.41 -10.50 9.84
C ALA A 51 -0.76 -10.96 8.95
N GLY A 52 -1.74 -11.67 9.51
CA GLY A 52 -2.94 -12.10 8.80
C GLY A 52 -3.80 -10.92 8.32
N THR A 53 -3.96 -9.87 9.12
CA THR A 53 -4.69 -8.65 8.73
C THR A 53 -3.94 -7.84 7.68
N LEU A 54 -2.60 -7.77 7.80
CA LEU A 54 -1.71 -6.99 6.95
C LEU A 54 -1.53 -7.58 5.54
N THR A 55 -1.40 -8.91 5.46
CA THR A 55 -1.05 -9.63 4.24
C THR A 55 -1.98 -9.34 3.06
N PRO A 56 -3.32 -9.31 3.20
CA PRO A 56 -4.23 -8.96 2.11
C PRO A 56 -3.94 -7.59 1.47
N PHE A 57 -3.60 -6.58 2.29
CA PHE A 57 -3.28 -5.25 1.80
C PHE A 57 -1.93 -5.21 1.10
N TYR A 58 -0.93 -5.91 1.62
CA TYR A 58 0.35 -6.06 0.93
C TYR A 58 0.22 -6.77 -0.41
N ILE A 59 -0.54 -7.87 -0.48
CA ILE A 59 -0.81 -8.56 -1.75
C ILE A 59 -1.49 -7.59 -2.73
N GLY A 60 -2.58 -6.95 -2.31
CA GLY A 60 -3.30 -6.01 -3.15
C GLY A 60 -2.41 -4.86 -3.66
N TRP A 61 -1.67 -4.22 -2.76
CA TRP A 61 -0.80 -3.10 -3.10
C TRP A 61 0.35 -3.51 -4.00
N LEU A 62 1.08 -4.58 -3.68
CA LEU A 62 2.25 -5.00 -4.46
C LEU A 62 1.86 -5.45 -5.87
N LEU A 63 0.73 -6.15 -6.02
CA LEU A 63 0.19 -6.51 -7.33
C LEU A 63 -0.16 -5.26 -8.13
N VAL A 64 -0.98 -4.37 -7.58
CA VAL A 64 -1.45 -3.18 -8.30
C VAL A 64 -0.31 -2.20 -8.59
N ALA A 65 0.58 -1.96 -7.62
CA ALA A 65 1.69 -1.04 -7.79
C ALA A 65 2.75 -1.58 -8.77
N GLY A 66 3.07 -2.87 -8.68
CA GLY A 66 4.00 -3.54 -9.59
C GLY A 66 3.48 -3.59 -11.03
N PHE A 67 2.25 -4.06 -11.23
CA PHE A 67 1.68 -4.15 -12.58
C PHE A 67 1.20 -2.80 -13.13
N GLY A 68 0.80 -1.86 -12.27
CA GLY A 68 0.35 -0.53 -12.64
C GLY A 68 1.48 0.46 -12.92
N GLY A 69 2.74 0.06 -12.75
CA GLY A 69 3.89 0.93 -13.00
C GLY A 69 4.02 2.06 -11.99
N LEU A 70 3.56 1.86 -10.76
CA LEU A 70 3.61 2.87 -9.69
C LEU A 70 5.04 3.05 -9.12
N TYR A 71 5.96 2.17 -9.49
CA TYR A 71 7.39 2.20 -9.12
C TYR A 71 8.30 2.66 -10.26
N THR A 72 7.75 3.46 -11.18
CA THR A 72 8.50 4.17 -12.23
C THR A 72 8.80 5.61 -11.80
N ALA A 73 9.84 6.24 -12.33
CA ALA A 73 10.10 7.66 -12.11
C ALA A 73 8.93 8.52 -12.61
N ALA A 74 8.29 8.11 -13.71
CA ALA A 74 7.10 8.77 -14.24
C ALA A 74 5.94 8.78 -13.23
N ALA A 75 5.81 7.77 -12.36
CA ALA A 75 4.76 7.70 -11.35
C ALA A 75 4.92 8.76 -10.25
N THR A 76 6.13 9.25 -10.01
CA THR A 76 6.44 10.27 -8.98
C THR A 76 6.96 11.58 -9.57
N ALA A 77 6.87 11.75 -10.89
CA ALA A 77 7.39 12.91 -11.60
C ALA A 77 6.73 14.24 -11.19
N THR A 78 5.45 14.19 -10.81
CA THR A 78 4.72 15.34 -10.24
C THR A 78 3.85 14.90 -9.08
N VAL A 79 3.54 15.81 -8.16
CA VAL A 79 2.60 15.55 -7.06
C VAL A 79 1.24 15.08 -7.60
N ARG A 80 0.72 15.74 -8.64
CA ARG A 80 -0.56 15.35 -9.26
C ARG A 80 -0.54 13.90 -9.77
N THR A 81 0.51 13.51 -10.48
CA THR A 81 0.66 12.13 -10.99
C THR A 81 0.80 11.13 -9.85
N ALA A 82 1.62 11.46 -8.84
CA ALA A 82 1.85 10.60 -7.68
C ALA A 82 0.54 10.35 -6.92
N LEU A 83 -0.20 11.41 -6.57
CA LEU A 83 -1.46 11.30 -5.85
C LEU A 83 -2.53 10.59 -6.68
N GLY A 84 -2.72 10.97 -7.94
CA GLY A 84 -3.74 10.38 -8.81
C GLY A 84 -3.54 8.87 -9.03
N ARG A 85 -2.31 8.44 -9.32
CA ARG A 85 -1.99 7.00 -9.48
C ARG A 85 -2.14 6.24 -8.17
N THR A 86 -1.82 6.88 -7.04
CA THR A 86 -1.95 6.27 -5.71
C THR A 86 -3.40 6.08 -5.31
N ILE A 87 -4.29 7.06 -5.57
CA ILE A 87 -5.72 6.93 -5.31
C ILE A 87 -6.31 5.73 -6.05
N VAL A 88 -6.07 5.64 -7.36
CA VAL A 88 -6.57 4.53 -8.19
C VAL A 88 -5.94 3.20 -7.76
N GLY A 89 -4.62 3.18 -7.56
CA GLY A 89 -3.90 1.99 -7.14
C GLY A 89 -4.37 1.46 -5.79
N TRP A 90 -4.59 2.37 -4.83
CA TRP A 90 -5.05 2.02 -3.50
C TRP A 90 -6.50 1.53 -3.51
N ALA A 91 -7.38 2.13 -4.32
CA ALA A 91 -8.75 1.65 -4.49
C ALA A 91 -8.80 0.18 -4.96
N LEU A 92 -7.98 -0.15 -5.97
CA LEU A 92 -7.87 -1.53 -6.47
C LEU A 92 -7.26 -2.46 -5.40
N ALA A 93 -6.22 -2.00 -4.69
CA ALA A 93 -5.58 -2.78 -3.62
C ALA A 93 -6.54 -3.07 -2.47
N VAL A 94 -7.36 -2.10 -2.04
CA VAL A 94 -8.40 -2.31 -1.01
C VAL A 94 -9.45 -3.29 -1.51
N GLY A 95 -9.87 -3.20 -2.77
CA GLY A 95 -10.79 -4.18 -3.38
C GLY A 95 -10.25 -5.61 -3.31
N ILE A 96 -8.98 -5.80 -3.69
CA ILE A 96 -8.29 -7.10 -3.59
C ILE A 96 -8.21 -7.54 -2.13
N ALA A 97 -7.82 -6.65 -1.21
CA ALA A 97 -7.72 -6.98 0.20
C ALA A 97 -9.07 -7.43 0.79
N GLN A 98 -10.17 -6.75 0.45
CA GLN A 98 -11.50 -7.18 0.88
C GLN A 98 -11.90 -8.53 0.27
N GLY A 99 -11.60 -8.76 -1.01
CA GLY A 99 -11.85 -10.06 -1.65
C GLY A 99 -11.06 -11.21 -1.02
N LEU A 100 -9.80 -10.98 -0.64
CA LEU A 100 -9.03 -11.97 0.11
C LEU A 100 -9.62 -12.20 1.51
N ARG A 101 -10.02 -11.13 2.19
CA ARG A 101 -10.65 -11.19 3.51
C ARG A 101 -12.03 -11.84 3.51
N SER A 102 -12.72 -11.95 2.38
CA SER A 102 -13.98 -12.71 2.30
C SER A 102 -13.78 -14.23 2.30
N THR A 103 -12.53 -14.71 2.34
CA THR A 103 -12.18 -16.13 2.43
C THR A 103 -11.83 -16.53 3.86
N ALA A 104 -11.84 -17.84 4.15
CA ALA A 104 -11.40 -18.36 5.43
C ALA A 104 -9.87 -18.26 5.67
N LEU A 105 -9.08 -17.84 4.66
CA LEU A 105 -7.62 -17.76 4.75
C LEU A 105 -7.13 -16.54 5.53
N PHE A 106 -7.94 -15.49 5.63
CA PHE A 106 -7.54 -14.22 6.23
C PHE A 106 -8.57 -13.74 7.28
N PRO A 107 -8.11 -13.13 8.38
CA PRO A 107 -8.99 -12.73 9.47
C PRO A 107 -9.91 -11.57 9.10
N GLY A 108 -11.14 -11.61 9.62
CA GLY A 108 -12.00 -10.45 9.81
C GLY A 108 -13.03 -10.14 8.72
N ASN A 109 -13.27 -11.04 7.77
CA ASN A 109 -14.28 -10.92 6.70
C ASN A 109 -14.14 -9.65 5.83
N ALA A 110 -14.83 -9.64 4.69
CA ALA A 110 -15.04 -8.40 3.94
C ALA A 110 -16.07 -7.52 4.69
N ALA A 111 -15.78 -6.24 4.83
CA ALA A 111 -16.66 -5.30 5.51
C ALA A 111 -16.60 -3.90 4.86
N LEU A 112 -17.77 -3.35 4.51
CA LEU A 112 -17.86 -2.04 3.86
C LEU A 112 -17.21 -0.93 4.70
N THR A 113 -17.51 -0.88 6.00
CA THR A 113 -16.91 0.12 6.89
C THR A 113 -15.39 0.02 6.92
N PHE A 114 -14.86 -1.20 6.97
CA PHE A 114 -13.40 -1.40 6.97
C PHE A 114 -12.79 -0.98 5.62
N ALA A 115 -13.47 -1.26 4.50
CA ALA A 115 -13.04 -0.78 3.18
C ALA A 115 -12.99 0.75 3.12
N LEU A 116 -14.03 1.45 3.59
CA LEU A 116 -14.08 2.91 3.62
C LEU A 116 -12.98 3.51 4.51
N VAL A 117 -12.79 2.98 5.71
CA VAL A 117 -11.71 3.41 6.61
C VAL A 117 -10.34 3.14 6.00
N SER A 118 -10.16 2.00 5.32
CA SER A 118 -8.91 1.70 4.59
C SER A 118 -8.64 2.69 3.48
N MET A 119 -9.67 3.03 2.70
CA MET A 119 -9.57 4.02 1.64
C MET A 119 -9.16 5.40 2.17
N LEU A 120 -9.73 5.82 3.30
CA LEU A 120 -9.48 7.14 3.86
C LEU A 120 -8.15 7.21 4.64
N VAL A 121 -7.99 6.37 5.66
CA VAL A 121 -6.84 6.45 6.59
C VAL A 121 -5.59 5.88 5.94
N GLY A 122 -5.65 4.65 5.42
CA GLY A 122 -4.54 4.04 4.69
C GLY A 122 -4.17 4.83 3.44
N GLY A 123 -5.20 5.31 2.72
CA GLY A 123 -5.01 6.18 1.55
C GLY A 123 -4.29 7.48 1.92
N MET A 124 -4.71 8.16 2.98
CA MET A 124 -4.05 9.39 3.45
C MET A 124 -2.56 9.16 3.74
N LEU A 125 -2.20 8.08 4.44
CA LEU A 125 -0.80 7.77 4.75
C LEU A 125 0.03 7.56 3.48
N LEU A 126 -0.49 6.80 2.51
CA LEU A 126 0.17 6.60 1.21
C LEU A 126 0.29 7.91 0.42
N LEU A 127 -0.76 8.73 0.41
CA LEU A 127 -0.77 10.01 -0.31
C LEU A 127 0.25 10.99 0.28
N LEU A 128 0.35 11.07 1.60
CA LEU A 128 1.36 11.89 2.27
C LEU A 128 2.78 11.43 1.92
N TRP A 129 3.03 10.13 2.01
CA TRP A 129 4.35 9.56 1.69
C TRP A 129 4.75 9.79 0.23
N ARG A 130 3.88 9.42 -0.71
CA ARG A 130 4.17 9.53 -2.13
C ARG A 130 4.19 10.97 -2.62
N GLY A 131 3.39 11.84 -2.01
CA GLY A 131 3.46 13.28 -2.19
C GLY A 131 4.81 13.84 -1.74
N ALA A 132 5.29 13.43 -0.56
CA ALA A 132 6.60 13.83 -0.05
C ALA A 132 7.74 13.38 -0.98
N ILE A 133 7.72 12.13 -1.48
CA ILE A 133 8.70 11.64 -2.45
C ILE A 133 8.65 12.44 -3.77
N ALA A 134 7.48 12.83 -4.24
CA ALA A 134 7.34 13.64 -5.45
C ALA A 134 7.88 15.08 -5.28
N ILE A 135 7.86 15.62 -4.05
CA ILE A 135 8.40 16.94 -3.70
C ILE A 135 9.92 16.88 -3.50
N ALA A 136 10.41 15.84 -2.81
CA ALA A 136 11.83 15.57 -2.61
C ALA A 136 12.44 15.07 -3.94
N LYS A 137 12.86 16.00 -4.79
CA LYS A 137 13.61 15.71 -6.02
C LYS A 137 15.04 15.27 -5.71
#